data_AF-A0A819BNY6-F1
#
_entry.id   AF-A0A819BNY6-F1
#
_cell.length_a   1.000
_cell.length_b   1.000
_cell.length_c   1.000
_cell.angle_alpha   90.00
_cell.angle_beta   90.00
_cell.angle_gamma   90.00
#
_symmetry.space_group_name_H-M   'P 1'
#
loop_
_entity.id
_entity.type
_entity.pdbx_description
1 polymer ?
#
loop_
_entity_poly.entity_id
_entity_poly.type
_entity_poly.pdbx_seq_one_letter_code
_entity_poly.pdbx_strand_id
1 'polypeptide(L)'
;MKKSIYELSLVLPDEILLMKSMNNTQVLFPSVTCIHHEFVHQVMEHPQKVAVELDDQSLTYDELLYYVQVSSLNLLNEQRVLVGDIICQCVERSISMVIGMMAIVMAGGVYCPLSPRDPEHRLHALYRLCFDWQRYGI
;
A
#
# COMPACT_ATOMS: atom_id res chain seq x y z
N MET A 1 35.53 14.51 -37.16
CA MET A 1 35.06 13.36 -36.35
C MET A 1 33.56 13.21 -36.61
N LYS A 2 33.11 12.15 -37.28
CA LYS A 2 31.68 11.94 -37.59
C LYS A 2 31.00 11.37 -36.34
N LYS A 3 29.99 12.06 -35.80
CA LYS A 3 29.15 11.54 -34.71
C LYS A 3 28.20 10.46 -35.24
N SER A 4 27.90 9.47 -34.39
CA SER A 4 26.90 8.44 -34.68
C SER A 4 25.50 9.05 -34.75
N ILE A 5 24.63 8.50 -35.60
CA ILE A 5 23.22 8.95 -35.68
C ILE A 5 22.48 8.83 -34.35
N TYR A 6 22.89 7.88 -33.49
CA TYR A 6 22.33 7.67 -32.17
C TYR A 6 22.74 8.75 -31.15
N GLU A 7 23.70 9.60 -31.48
CA GLU A 7 24.18 10.70 -30.63
C GLU A 7 23.55 12.05 -31.01
N LEU A 8 22.67 12.07 -32.02
CA LEU A 8 21.92 13.25 -32.41
C LEU A 8 20.67 13.38 -31.53
N SER A 9 20.67 14.40 -30.66
CA SER A 9 19.47 14.78 -29.91
C SER A 9 18.53 15.58 -30.82
N LEU A 10 17.27 15.16 -30.90
CA LEU A 10 16.19 15.96 -31.48
C LEU A 10 15.63 17.01 -30.51
N VAL A 11 15.95 16.87 -29.22
CA VAL A 11 15.48 17.78 -28.17
C VAL A 11 16.25 19.09 -28.25
N LEU A 12 15.53 20.19 -28.40
CA LEU A 12 16.07 21.54 -28.46
C LEU A 12 16.55 21.99 -27.06
N PRO A 13 17.51 22.91 -26.97
CA PRO A 13 18.00 23.43 -25.70
C PRO A 13 16.90 23.96 -24.77
N ASP A 14 15.90 24.65 -25.31
CA ASP A 14 14.78 25.20 -24.54
C ASP A 14 13.86 24.10 -23.99
N GLU A 15 13.67 23.02 -24.74
CA GLU A 15 12.92 21.84 -24.30
C GLU A 15 13.64 21.13 -23.15
N ILE A 16 14.98 21.07 -23.17
CA ILE A 16 15.78 20.55 -22.04
C ILE A 16 15.55 21.40 -20.78
N LEU A 17 15.49 22.73 -20.91
CA LEU A 17 15.22 23.63 -19.78
C LEU A 17 13.80 23.45 -19.24
N LEU A 18 12.80 23.34 -20.13
CA LEU A 18 11.43 23.05 -19.76
C LEU A 18 11.32 21.72 -19.00
N MET A 19 11.89 20.64 -19.55
CA MET A 19 11.91 19.32 -18.89
C MET A 19 12.57 19.38 -17.52
N LYS A 20 13.70 20.10 -17.37
CA LYS A 20 14.37 20.25 -16.08
C LYS A 20 13.49 21.00 -15.07
N SER A 21 12.82 22.07 -15.50
CA SER A 21 11.91 22.83 -14.63
C SER A 21 10.70 22.01 -14.19
N MET A 22 10.09 21.25 -15.11
CA MET A 22 8.93 20.40 -14.81
C MET A 22 9.30 19.20 -13.93
N ASN A 23 10.51 18.67 -14.07
CA ASN A 23 11.02 17.57 -13.24
C ASN A 23 11.73 18.06 -11.96
N ASN A 24 11.69 19.35 -11.63
CA ASN A 24 12.21 19.86 -10.37
C ASN A 24 11.23 19.61 -9.21
N THR A 25 10.88 18.34 -9.00
CA THR A 25 9.92 17.86 -8.00
C THR A 25 10.61 17.29 -6.76
N GLN A 26 11.93 17.47 -6.64
CA GLN A 26 12.67 17.04 -5.45
C GLN A 26 12.25 17.86 -4.24
N VAL A 27 11.63 17.19 -3.28
CA VAL A 27 11.23 17.76 -1.99
C VAL A 27 11.78 16.84 -0.91
N LEU A 28 12.34 17.43 0.17
CA LEU A 28 12.75 16.68 1.35
C LEU A 28 11.50 16.14 2.04
N PHE A 29 11.35 14.81 2.07
CA PHE A 29 10.28 14.16 2.82
C PHE A 29 10.77 13.92 4.26
N PRO A 30 10.09 14.48 5.28
CA PRO A 30 10.51 14.33 6.67
C PRO A 30 10.25 12.90 7.15
N SER A 31 11.33 12.16 7.46
CA SER A 31 11.38 10.82 8.06
C SER A 31 10.67 9.68 7.30
N VAL A 32 11.29 8.49 7.34
CA VAL A 32 10.68 7.23 6.89
C VAL A 32 9.66 6.80 7.95
N THR A 33 8.55 7.52 8.09
CA THR A 33 7.42 7.08 8.94
C THR A 33 6.56 6.09 8.16
N CYS A 34 6.29 4.93 8.76
CA CYS A 34 5.37 3.98 8.13
C CYS A 34 3.95 4.56 8.16
N ILE A 35 3.14 4.28 7.13
CA ILE A 35 1.74 4.72 7.04
C ILE A 35 0.93 4.44 8.31
N HIS A 36 1.16 3.31 8.98
CA HIS A 36 0.44 2.98 10.22
C HIS A 36 0.80 3.91 11.39
N HIS A 37 1.98 4.54 11.41
CA HIS A 37 2.33 5.55 12.41
C HIS A 37 1.56 6.84 12.18
N GLU A 38 1.48 7.31 10.93
CA GLU A 38 0.68 8.50 10.57
C GLU A 38 -0.81 8.27 10.84
N PHE A 39 -1.29 7.04 10.60
CA PHE A 39 -2.65 6.65 10.98
C PHE A 39 -2.88 6.79 12.48
N VAL A 40 -2.01 6.23 13.32
CA VAL A 40 -2.11 6.36 14.79
C VAL A 40 -2.04 7.83 15.22
N HIS A 41 -1.17 8.63 14.59
CA HIS A 41 -1.11 10.07 14.86
C HIS A 41 -2.46 10.75 14.57
N GLN A 42 -3.10 10.43 13.44
CA GLN A 42 -4.43 10.96 13.14
C GLN A 42 -5.51 10.47 14.10
N VAL A 43 -5.43 9.24 14.59
CA VAL A 43 -6.35 8.73 15.61
C VAL A 43 -6.22 9.54 16.90
N MET A 44 -5.00 9.89 17.32
CA MET A 44 -4.79 10.68 18.53
C MET A 44 -5.32 12.12 18.39
N GLU A 45 -5.16 12.73 17.22
CA GLU A 45 -5.67 14.09 16.97
C GLU A 45 -7.20 14.13 16.82
N HIS A 46 -7.81 13.06 16.28
CA HIS A 46 -9.21 13.06 15.86
C HIS A 46 -9.97 11.76 16.19
N PRO A 47 -9.95 11.29 17.45
CA PRO A 47 -10.41 9.94 17.79
C PRO A 47 -11.88 9.68 17.47
N GLN A 48 -12.73 10.70 17.65
CA GLN A 48 -14.19 10.60 17.48
C GLN A 48 -14.68 10.99 16.07
N LYS A 49 -13.78 11.36 15.14
CA LYS A 49 -14.20 11.60 13.75
C LYS A 49 -14.44 10.26 13.05
N VAL A 50 -15.44 10.22 12.18
CA VAL A 50 -15.69 9.06 11.30
C VAL A 50 -14.46 8.87 10.40
N ALA A 51 -13.86 7.69 10.46
CA ALA A 51 -12.70 7.30 9.66
C ALA A 51 -13.10 6.52 8.41
N VAL A 52 -14.11 5.66 8.53
CA VAL A 52 -14.65 4.86 7.44
C VAL A 52 -16.15 4.70 7.59
N GLU A 53 -16.87 4.81 6.48
CA GLU A 53 -18.31 4.57 6.39
C GLU A 53 -18.62 3.75 5.14
N LEU A 54 -19.61 2.87 5.27
CA LEU A 54 -20.18 2.11 4.16
C LEU A 54 -21.65 1.85 4.48
N ASP A 55 -22.52 2.33 3.61
CA ASP A 55 -23.98 2.31 3.79
C ASP A 55 -24.37 2.91 5.16
N ASP A 56 -25.09 2.18 6.01
CA ASP A 56 -25.53 2.62 7.34
C ASP A 56 -24.50 2.32 8.46
N GLN A 57 -23.31 1.84 8.11
CA GLN A 57 -22.26 1.50 9.07
C GLN A 57 -21.13 2.52 9.00
N SER A 58 -20.62 2.92 10.17
CA SER A 58 -19.45 3.80 10.29
C SER A 58 -18.58 3.40 11.47
N LEU A 59 -17.28 3.60 11.35
CA LEU A 59 -16.36 3.55 12.47
C LEU A 59 -15.65 4.88 12.61
N THR A 60 -15.53 5.34 13.85
CA THR A 60 -14.62 6.42 14.23
C THR A 60 -13.16 5.98 14.12
N TYR A 61 -12.22 6.93 14.17
CA TYR A 61 -10.79 6.62 14.17
C TYR A 61 -10.37 5.70 15.32
N ASP A 62 -10.92 5.92 16.53
CA ASP A 62 -10.63 5.09 17.71
C ASP A 62 -11.15 3.66 17.53
N GLU A 63 -12.40 3.51 17.10
CA GLU A 63 -13.00 2.18 16.84
C GLU A 63 -12.26 1.44 15.73
N LEU A 64 -11.91 2.12 14.64
CA LEU A 64 -11.14 1.54 13.55
C LEU A 64 -9.76 1.06 14.06
N LEU A 65 -9.05 1.89 14.85
CA LEU A 65 -7.76 1.52 15.42
C LEU A 65 -7.86 0.28 16.30
N TYR A 66 -8.89 0.19 17.14
CA TYR A 66 -9.13 -0.99 17.97
C TYR A 66 -9.21 -2.27 17.14
N TYR A 67 -10.05 -2.31 16.11
CA TYR A 67 -10.19 -3.50 15.26
C TYR A 67 -8.92 -3.82 14.47
N VAL A 68 -8.21 -2.79 14.00
CA VAL A 68 -6.93 -2.92 13.30
C VAL A 68 -5.85 -3.51 14.22
N GLN A 69 -5.75 -3.05 15.46
CA GLN A 69 -4.79 -3.56 16.45
C GLN A 69 -5.09 -5.00 16.85
N VAL A 70 -6.35 -5.35 17.11
CA VAL A 70 -6.74 -6.73 17.43
C VAL A 70 -6.42 -7.67 16.27
N SER A 71 -6.74 -7.25 15.05
CA SER A 71 -6.49 -8.04 13.84
C SER A 71 -4.99 -8.19 13.57
N SER A 72 -4.18 -7.14 13.76
CA SER A 72 -2.74 -7.20 13.57
C SER A 72 -2.06 -8.11 14.60
N LEU A 73 -2.50 -8.08 15.86
CA LEU A 73 -2.04 -9.01 16.89
C LEU A 73 -2.39 -10.47 16.53
N ASN A 74 -3.57 -10.73 15.96
CA ASN A 74 -3.91 -12.06 15.46
C ASN A 74 -2.99 -12.52 14.32
N LEU A 75 -2.67 -11.63 13.37
CA LEU A 75 -1.70 -11.92 12.30
C LEU A 75 -0.32 -12.27 12.87
N LEU A 76 0.15 -11.53 13.86
CA LEU A 76 1.45 -11.75 14.49
C LEU A 76 1.50 -13.05 15.33
N ASN A 77 0.48 -13.28 16.16
CA ASN A 77 0.52 -14.37 17.15
C ASN A 77 0.05 -15.71 16.56
N GLU A 78 -1.06 -15.70 15.83
CA GLU A 78 -1.69 -16.94 15.33
C GLU A 78 -1.16 -17.32 13.95
N GLN A 79 -1.00 -16.33 13.07
CA GLN A 79 -0.53 -16.56 11.69
C GLN A 79 0.99 -16.42 11.53
N ARG A 80 1.69 -15.93 12.57
CA ARG A 80 3.16 -15.77 12.60
C ARG A 80 3.72 -14.95 11.44
N VAL A 81 2.98 -13.92 11.04
CA VAL A 81 3.39 -12.97 10.01
C VAL A 81 4.69 -12.29 10.41
N LEU A 82 5.64 -12.25 9.48
CA LEU A 82 6.90 -11.52 9.60
C LEU A 82 6.88 -10.25 8.76
N VAL A 83 7.80 -9.34 9.06
CA VAL A 83 7.98 -8.11 8.29
C VAL A 83 8.31 -8.45 6.84
N GLY A 84 7.52 -7.92 5.90
CA GLY A 84 7.66 -8.15 4.46
C GLY A 84 6.85 -9.33 3.92
N ASP A 85 6.19 -10.13 4.75
CA ASP A 85 5.32 -11.22 4.29
C ASP A 85 4.15 -10.67 3.47
N ILE A 86 3.86 -11.28 2.33
CA ILE A 86 2.79 -10.86 1.43
C ILE A 86 1.49 -11.55 1.85
N ILE A 87 0.48 -10.77 2.21
CA ILE A 87 -0.82 -11.29 2.63
C ILE A 87 -1.86 -10.94 1.57
N CYS A 88 -2.34 -11.97 0.89
CA CYS A 88 -3.43 -11.87 -0.07
C CYS A 88 -4.77 -11.74 0.66
N GLN A 89 -5.47 -10.63 0.48
CA GLN A 89 -6.82 -10.43 1.02
C GLN A 89 -7.84 -10.52 -0.12
N CYS A 90 -8.69 -11.54 -0.11
CA CYS A 90 -9.76 -11.72 -1.08
C CYS A 90 -11.12 -11.57 -0.40
N VAL A 91 -11.63 -10.34 -0.33
CA VAL A 91 -12.90 -9.99 0.32
C VAL A 91 -13.66 -8.97 -0.51
N GLU A 92 -14.99 -8.96 -0.40
CA GLU A 92 -15.81 -7.92 -1.01
C GLU A 92 -15.62 -6.58 -0.27
N ARG A 93 -15.98 -5.49 -0.97
CA ARG A 93 -15.93 -4.12 -0.42
C ARG A 93 -16.74 -4.05 0.88
N SER A 94 -16.05 -3.78 1.98
CA SER A 94 -16.62 -3.77 3.34
C SER A 94 -15.73 -2.97 4.29
N ILE A 95 -16.24 -2.58 5.46
CA ILE A 95 -15.40 -1.99 6.52
C ILE A 95 -14.32 -3.00 6.97
N SER A 96 -14.64 -4.29 7.01
CA SER A 96 -13.69 -5.37 7.31
C SER A 96 -12.52 -5.45 6.31
N MET A 97 -12.75 -5.08 5.04
CA MET A 97 -11.67 -4.97 4.05
C MET A 97 -10.63 -3.93 4.50
N VAL A 98 -11.09 -2.74 4.90
CA VAL A 98 -10.21 -1.64 5.38
C VAL A 98 -9.48 -2.05 6.66
N ILE A 99 -10.18 -2.69 7.59
CA ILE A 99 -9.56 -3.24 8.82
C ILE A 99 -8.43 -4.20 8.47
N GLY A 100 -8.69 -5.18 7.60
CA GLY A 100 -7.68 -6.18 7.23
C GLY A 100 -6.48 -5.58 6.48
N MET A 101 -6.71 -4.65 5.55
CA MET A 101 -5.63 -3.92 4.86
C MET A 101 -4.72 -3.19 5.86
N MET A 102 -5.30 -2.43 6.79
CA MET A 102 -4.53 -1.69 7.79
C MET A 102 -3.85 -2.63 8.81
N ALA A 103 -4.51 -3.73 9.19
CA ALA A 103 -3.95 -4.72 10.09
C ALA A 103 -2.72 -5.42 9.50
N ILE A 104 -2.75 -5.75 8.20
CA ILE A 104 -1.61 -6.33 7.48
C ILE A 104 -0.42 -5.36 7.52
N VAL A 105 -0.64 -4.09 7.16
CA VAL A 105 0.41 -3.06 7.15
C VAL A 105 0.94 -2.76 8.56
N MET A 106 0.07 -2.81 9.58
CA MET A 106 0.46 -2.62 10.97
C MET A 106 1.26 -3.81 11.54
N ALA A 107 0.95 -5.03 11.11
CA ALA A 107 1.75 -6.22 11.43
C ALA A 107 3.11 -6.25 10.70
N GLY A 108 3.37 -5.29 9.79
CA GLY A 108 4.59 -5.22 8.98
C GLY A 108 4.53 -6.05 7.70
N GLY A 109 3.37 -6.65 7.39
CA GLY A 109 3.14 -7.37 6.14
C GLY A 109 2.87 -6.45 4.96
N VAL A 110 2.94 -7.02 3.77
CA VAL A 110 2.61 -6.37 2.50
C VAL A 110 1.20 -6.78 2.09
N TYR A 111 0.33 -5.80 1.94
CA TYR A 111 -1.04 -6.01 1.50
C TYR A 111 -1.10 -6.32 0.00
N CYS A 112 -1.72 -7.45 -0.36
CA CYS A 112 -2.06 -7.77 -1.74
C CYS A 112 -3.58 -7.91 -1.91
N PRO A 113 -4.27 -6.96 -2.58
CA PRO A 113 -5.70 -7.05 -2.84
C PRO A 113 -6.00 -8.10 -3.91
N LEU A 114 -6.91 -9.01 -3.62
CA LEU A 114 -7.53 -9.91 -4.59
C LEU A 114 -9.03 -9.62 -4.68
N SER A 115 -9.58 -9.71 -5.88
CA SER A 115 -11.01 -9.46 -6.14
C SER A 115 -11.77 -10.78 -6.17
N PRO A 116 -12.78 -11.01 -5.31
CA PRO A 116 -13.62 -12.22 -5.37
C PRO A 116 -14.37 -12.38 -6.70
N ARG A 117 -14.48 -11.30 -7.48
CA ARG A 117 -15.13 -11.27 -8.79
C ARG A 117 -14.20 -11.70 -9.93
N ASP A 118 -12.91 -11.84 -9.66
CA ASP A 118 -11.95 -12.32 -10.65
C ASP A 118 -12.20 -13.82 -10.90
N PRO A 119 -12.02 -14.29 -12.15
CA PRO A 119 -12.08 -15.71 -12.45
C PRO A 119 -11.09 -16.52 -11.60
N GLU A 120 -11.48 -17.73 -11.19
CA GLU A 120 -10.69 -18.60 -10.32
C GLU A 120 -9.25 -18.80 -10.80
N HIS A 121 -9.05 -19.02 -12.11
CA HIS A 121 -7.72 -19.20 -12.68
C HIS A 121 -6.81 -17.96 -12.48
N ARG A 122 -7.39 -16.76 -12.49
CA ARG A 122 -6.66 -15.50 -12.27
C ARG A 122 -6.30 -15.35 -10.80
N LEU A 123 -7.22 -15.66 -9.89
CA LEU A 123 -6.95 -15.67 -8.45
C LEU A 123 -5.83 -16.63 -8.10
N HIS A 124 -5.85 -17.85 -8.66
CA HIS A 124 -4.80 -18.83 -8.45
C HIS A 124 -3.45 -18.36 -9.02
N ALA A 125 -3.44 -17.72 -10.18
CA ALA A 125 -2.22 -17.17 -10.77
C ALA A 125 -1.63 -16.04 -9.92
N LEU A 126 -2.45 -15.10 -9.44
CA LEU A 126 -2.00 -14.00 -8.58
C LEU A 126 -1.50 -14.51 -7.23
N TYR A 127 -2.24 -15.41 -6.59
CA TYR A 127 -1.80 -16.02 -5.33
C TYR A 127 -0.45 -16.74 -5.49
N ARG A 128 -0.27 -17.47 -6.59
CA ARG A 128 1.00 -18.14 -6.90
C ARG A 128 2.14 -17.13 -7.07
N LEU A 129 1.91 -16.02 -7.78
CA LEU A 129 2.91 -14.96 -7.91
C LEU A 129 3.30 -14.37 -6.56
N CYS A 130 2.34 -14.10 -5.67
CA CYS A 130 2.63 -13.62 -4.32
C CYS A 130 3.45 -14.63 -3.51
N PHE A 131 3.08 -15.91 -3.58
CA PHE A 131 3.83 -16.98 -2.92
C PHE A 131 5.26 -17.10 -3.44
N ASP A 132 5.43 -17.06 -4.77
CA ASP A 132 6.75 -17.13 -5.40
C ASP A 132 7.60 -15.88 -5.07
N TRP A 133 7.01 -14.68 -5.06
CA TRP A 133 7.67 -13.45 -4.60
C TRP A 133 8.19 -13.58 -3.17
N GLN A 134 7.34 -14.04 -2.25
CA GLN A 134 7.70 -14.17 -0.83
C GLN A 134 8.77 -15.25 -0.59
N ARG A 135 8.76 -16.32 -1.40
CA ARG A 135 9.72 -17.43 -1.26
C ARG A 135 11.05 -17.19 -1.96
N TYR A 136 11.05 -16.49 -3.11
CA TYR A 136 12.19 -16.41 -4.01
C TYR A 136 12.68 -14.98 -4.29
N GLY A 137 11.92 -13.94 -3.92
CA GLY A 137 12.30 -12.54 -4.12
C GLY A 137 12.40 -12.12 -5.59
N ILE A 138 11.70 -12.81 -6.49
CA ILE A 138 11.62 -12.56 -7.94
C ILE A 138 10.35 -11.82 -8.29
#